data_AF-A0A194S6X6-F1
#
_entry.id   AF-A0A194S6X6-F1
#
_cell.length_a   1.000
_cell.length_b   1.000
_cell.length_c   1.000
_cell.angle_alpha   90.00
_cell.angle_beta   90.00
_cell.angle_gamma   90.00
#
_symmetry.space_group_name_H-M   'P 1'
#
loop_
_entity.id
_entity.type
_entity.pdbx_description
1 polymer ?
#
loop_
_entity_poly.entity_id
_entity_poly.type
_entity_poly.pdbx_seq_one_letter_code
_entity_poly.pdbx_strand_id
1 'polypeptide(L)'
;MTDHKTLKEYSQHTKYLVHDPETTCVVGDQVKIRNCRPVSARKRFEFVEVTKGARERLQSVHGAGAVPDELLSDEGVEAMRADEAVAQAA
;
A
#
# COMPACT_ATOMS: atom_id res chain seq x y z
N MET A 1 19.91 -1.47 13.73
CA MET A 1 20.78 -0.86 14.77
C MET A 1 21.90 -1.84 15.05
N THR A 2 23.10 -1.36 15.36
CA THR A 2 24.25 -2.22 15.64
C THR A 2 24.49 -2.24 17.14
N ASP A 3 24.75 -3.43 17.70
CA ASP A 3 25.07 -3.51 19.12
C ASP A 3 26.49 -3.00 19.36
N HIS A 4 26.64 -2.03 20.25
CA HIS A 4 27.94 -1.47 20.63
C HIS A 4 28.89 -2.51 21.23
N LYS A 5 28.38 -3.61 21.80
CA LYS A 5 29.20 -4.64 22.44
C LYS A 5 29.58 -5.78 21.50
N THR A 6 28.60 -6.34 20.78
CA THR A 6 28.83 -7.49 19.89
C THR A 6 29.03 -7.13 18.43
N LEU A 7 28.84 -5.86 18.04
CA LEU A 7 28.91 -5.36 16.66
C LEU A 7 27.97 -6.07 15.69
N LYS A 8 26.98 -6.81 16.21
CA LYS A 8 25.97 -7.52 15.42
C LYS A 8 24.85 -6.57 15.04
N GLU A 9 24.36 -6.74 13.82
CA GLU A 9 23.14 -6.08 13.36
C GLU A 9 21.92 -6.76 13.96
N TYR A 10 20.99 -5.97 14.48
CA TYR A 10 19.73 -6.47 15.00
C TYR A 10 18.56 -5.53 14.65
N SER A 11 17.36 -6.12 14.66
CA SER A 11 16.09 -5.43 14.58
C SER A 11 15.38 -5.50 15.94
N GLN A 12 14.77 -4.38 16.37
CA GLN A 12 13.96 -4.32 17.58
C GLN A 12 12.51 -4.08 17.21
N HIS A 13 11.61 -4.77 17.91
CA HIS A 13 10.17 -4.64 17.73
C HIS A 13 9.53 -4.35 19.08
N THR A 14 8.72 -3.31 19.14
CA THR A 14 7.93 -2.96 20.33
C THR A 14 6.46 -3.08 20.01
N LYS A 15 5.70 -3.71 20.93
CA LYS A 15 4.25 -3.89 20.78
C LYS A 15 3.53 -2.67 21.35
N TYR A 16 2.81 -1.95 20.49
CA TYR A 16 1.99 -0.82 20.90
C TYR A 16 0.51 -1.20 20.92
N LEU A 17 -0.20 -0.78 21.97
CA LEU A 17 -1.64 -0.99 22.11
C LEU A 17 -2.38 0.25 21.64
N VAL A 18 -3.11 0.09 20.54
CA VAL A 18 -3.82 1.17 19.85
C VAL A 18 -5.32 1.13 20.20
N HIS A 19 -5.92 2.30 20.32
CA HIS A 19 -7.35 2.48 20.34
C HIS A 19 -7.86 2.72 18.91
N ASP A 20 -8.66 1.78 18.42
CA ASP A 20 -9.41 1.86 17.17
C ASP A 20 -10.89 1.57 17.53
N PRO A 21 -11.77 2.59 17.54
CA PRO A 21 -13.16 2.42 17.93
C PRO A 21 -14.01 1.71 16.86
N GLU A 22 -13.65 1.83 15.59
CA GLU A 22 -14.43 1.30 14.46
C GLU A 22 -13.94 -0.08 14.01
N THR A 23 -12.79 -0.54 14.53
CA THR A 23 -12.15 -1.82 14.16
C THR A 23 -11.86 -1.90 12.66
N THR A 24 -11.33 -0.81 12.12
CA THR A 24 -11.04 -0.64 10.69
C THR A 24 -9.72 -1.29 10.28
N CYS A 25 -8.81 -1.50 11.23
CA CYS A 25 -7.48 -2.08 10.98
C CYS A 25 -7.56 -3.61 10.75
N VAL A 26 -6.85 -4.09 9.73
CA VAL A 26 -6.72 -5.51 9.39
C VAL A 26 -5.28 -5.98 9.61
N VAL A 27 -5.09 -7.28 9.86
CA VAL A 27 -3.76 -7.88 10.01
C VAL A 27 -2.95 -7.67 8.73
N GLY A 28 -1.74 -7.12 8.87
CA GLY A 28 -0.85 -6.83 7.74
C GLY A 28 -0.93 -5.40 7.21
N ASP A 29 -1.80 -4.54 7.75
CA ASP A 29 -1.82 -3.12 7.46
C ASP A 29 -0.57 -2.43 8.06
N GLN A 30 0.05 -1.53 7.31
CA GLN A 30 1.00 -0.56 7.86
C GLN A 30 0.24 0.69 8.24
N VAL A 31 0.25 1.02 9.52
CA VAL A 31 -0.58 2.09 10.10
C VAL A 31 0.28 3.16 10.77
N LYS A 32 -0.22 4.39 10.75
CA LYS A 32 0.32 5.49 11.52
C LYS A 32 -0.49 5.68 12.80
N ILE A 33 0.23 5.83 13.91
CA ILE A 33 -0.35 5.99 15.24
C ILE A 33 0.12 7.32 15.84
N ARG A 34 -0.72 7.94 16.66
CA ARG A 34 -0.37 9.15 17.43
C ARG A 34 -0.54 8.92 18.93
N ASN A 35 0.23 9.66 19.73
CA ASN A 35 0.06 9.68 21.18
C ASN A 35 -1.26 10.34 21.55
N CYS A 36 -2.00 9.73 22.46
CA CYS A 36 -3.27 10.24 22.96
C CYS A 36 -3.34 10.20 24.49
N ARG A 37 -4.38 10.83 25.06
CA ARG A 37 -4.72 10.65 26.48
C ARG A 37 -5.06 9.18 26.76
N PRO A 38 -4.85 8.69 27.99
CA PRO A 38 -5.14 7.30 28.34
C PRO A 38 -6.61 6.94 28.10
N VAL A 39 -6.88 6.13 27.08
CA VAL A 39 -8.24 5.62 26.79
C VAL A 39 -8.58 4.41 27.66
N SER A 40 -7.57 3.64 28.07
CA SER A 40 -7.70 2.46 28.94
C SER A 40 -6.46 2.36 29.83
N ALA A 41 -6.36 1.36 30.72
CA ALA A 41 -5.19 1.17 31.58
C ALA A 41 -3.86 1.12 30.81
N ARG A 42 -3.85 0.49 29.62
CA ARG A 42 -2.64 0.27 28.80
C ARG A 42 -2.60 0.99 27.45
N LYS A 43 -3.73 1.42 26.91
CA LYS A 43 -3.81 2.07 25.58
C LYS A 43 -3.46 3.56 25.71
N ARG A 44 -2.41 4.00 24.99
CA ARG A 44 -1.91 5.40 24.95
C ARG A 44 -1.71 5.92 23.53
N PHE A 45 -2.10 5.11 22.55
CA PHE A 45 -1.97 5.41 21.15
C PHE A 45 -3.35 5.31 20.51
N GLU A 46 -3.63 6.21 19.59
CA GLU A 46 -4.84 6.19 18.77
C GLU A 46 -4.46 6.01 17.30
N PHE A 47 -5.34 5.34 16.57
CA PHE A 47 -5.19 5.12 15.13
C PHE A 47 -5.40 6.44 14.36
N VAL A 48 -4.61 6.66 13.30
CA VAL A 48 -4.69 7.87 12.45
C VAL A 48 -5.02 7.51 11.01
N GLU A 49 -4.15 6.76 10.35
CA GLU A 49 -4.29 6.43 8.92
C GLU A 49 -3.59 5.11 8.59
N VAL A 50 -4.07 4.45 7.53
CA VAL A 50 -3.37 3.31 6.90
C VAL A 50 -2.44 3.85 5.82
N THR A 51 -1.14 3.64 5.97
CA THR A 51 -0.14 4.04 4.96
C THR A 51 -0.04 3.02 3.84
N LYS A 52 -0.06 1.72 4.17
CA LYS A 52 -0.03 0.63 3.19
C LYS A 52 -1.04 -0.42 3.60
N GLY A 53 -2.06 -0.63 2.76
CA GLY A 53 -3.08 -1.63 3.00
C GLY A 53 -2.51 -3.05 2.92
N ALA A 54 -3.03 -3.93 3.77
CA ALA A 54 -2.79 -5.35 3.73
C ALA A 54 -3.21 -5.91 2.37
N ARG A 55 -2.45 -6.90 1.89
CA ARG A 55 -2.77 -7.64 0.66
C ARG A 55 -4.16 -8.30 0.71
N GLU A 56 -4.65 -8.60 1.90
CA GLU A 56 -5.97 -9.19 2.14
C GLU A 56 -7.12 -8.19 1.91
N ARG A 57 -6.94 -6.92 2.31
CA ARG A 57 -7.85 -5.82 1.96
C ARG A 57 -7.96 -5.65 0.44
N LEU A 58 -6.87 -5.84 -0.29
CA LEU A 58 -6.85 -5.76 -1.76
C LEU A 58 -7.57 -6.95 -2.45
N GLN A 59 -7.60 -8.12 -1.81
CA GLN A 59 -8.27 -9.30 -2.36
C GLN A 59 -9.79 -9.22 -2.22
N SER A 60 -10.32 -8.60 -1.16
CA SER A 60 -11.76 -8.40 -0.99
C SER A 60 -12.33 -7.28 -1.88
N VAL A 61 -11.50 -6.41 -2.48
CA VAL A 61 -11.93 -5.43 -3.49
C VAL A 61 -12.02 -6.02 -4.90
N HIS A 62 -11.85 -7.33 -5.09
CA HIS A 62 -12.23 -8.01 -6.34
C HIS A 62 -13.75 -8.16 -6.51
N GLY A 63 -14.48 -7.15 -6.02
CA GLY A 63 -15.86 -6.80 -6.36
C GLY A 63 -16.04 -5.32 -6.73
N ALA A 64 -14.98 -4.50 -6.81
CA ALA A 64 -15.03 -3.15 -7.40
C ALA A 64 -13.62 -2.59 -7.66
N GLY A 65 -13.15 -2.72 -8.91
CA GLY A 65 -12.14 -1.82 -9.47
C GLY A 65 -10.70 -2.05 -9.01
N ALA A 66 -10.06 -3.10 -9.54
CA ALA A 66 -8.66 -2.96 -9.90
C ALA A 66 -8.54 -1.70 -10.78
N VAL A 67 -7.81 -0.69 -10.32
CA VAL A 67 -7.31 0.31 -11.26
C VAL A 67 -6.38 -0.50 -12.17
N PRO A 68 -6.68 -0.61 -13.47
CA PRO A 68 -5.94 -1.49 -14.34
C PRO A 68 -4.47 -1.07 -14.35
N ASP A 69 -3.60 -2.06 -14.48
CA ASP A 69 -2.19 -1.91 -14.87
C ASP A 69 -2.12 -1.44 -16.35
N GLU A 70 -2.90 -0.43 -16.71
CA GLU A 70 -3.01 0.19 -18.03
C GLU A 70 -2.39 1.59 -17.99
N LEU A 71 -1.13 1.66 -17.57
CA LEU A 71 -0.25 2.75 -17.98
C LEU A 71 1.17 2.25 -18.30
N LEU A 72 1.24 1.01 -18.79
CA LEU A 72 2.40 0.41 -19.47
C LEU A 72 1.94 -0.35 -20.72
N SER A 73 1.01 0.22 -21.48
CA SER A 73 0.75 -0.14 -22.87
C SER A 73 1.15 1.03 -23.75
N ASP A 74 2.42 1.00 -24.18
CA ASP A 74 2.92 1.74 -25.34
C ASP A 74 2.26 1.20 -26.64
N GLU A 75 0.93 1.26 -26.74
CA GLU A 75 0.21 1.15 -28.02
C GLU A 75 0.36 2.46 -28.79
N GLY A 76 1.61 2.90 -28.93
CA GLY A 76 2.09 4.09 -29.64
C GLY A 76 2.82 3.74 -30.94
N VAL A 77 2.64 2.52 -31.48
CA VAL A 77 3.33 2.09 -32.71
C VAL A 77 2.36 1.64 -33.83
N GLU A 78 1.07 1.45 -33.54
CA GLU A 78 0.10 0.89 -34.50
C GLU A 78 -0.68 1.97 -35.32
N ALA A 79 -0.12 3.17 -35.52
CA ALA A 79 -0.76 4.24 -36.31
C ALA A 79 -0.03 4.63 -37.60
N MET A 80 1.08 3.97 -37.98
CA MET A 80 1.85 4.32 -39.18
C MET A 80 1.77 3.31 -40.33
N ARG A 81 0.94 2.26 -40.25
CA ARG A 81 0.81 1.26 -41.33
C ARG A 81 -0.52 1.28 -42.09
N ALA A 82 -1.15 2.45 -42.18
CA ALA A 82 -2.35 2.65 -43.01
C ALA A 82 -2.20 3.70 -44.13
N ASP A 83 -1.01 4.29 -44.33
CA ASP A 83 -0.72 5.20 -45.46
C ASP A 83 0.17 4.56 -46.55
N GLU A 84 0.33 3.23 -46.56
CA GLU A 84 1.09 2.49 -47.59
C GLU A 84 0.22 1.61 -48.51
N ALA A 85 -1.05 1.97 -48.77
CA ALA A 85 -1.88 1.16 -49.68
C ALA A 85 -2.90 1.90 -50.57
N VAL A 86 -2.95 3.25 -50.58
CA VAL A 86 -3.84 4.01 -51.48
C VAL A 86 -3.07 4.89 -52.49
N ALA A 87 -1.75 4.74 -52.60
CA ALA A 87 -0.93 5.47 -53.58
C ALA A 87 -0.40 4.61 -54.75
N GLN A 88 -0.78 3.32 -54.85
CA GLN A 88 -0.46 2.47 -56.01
C GLN A 88 -1.66 2.22 -56.95
N ALA A 89 -2.74 2.96 -56.79
CA ALA A 89 -3.87 2.91 -57.71
C ALA A 89 -4.50 4.30 -57.91
N ALA A 90 -3.79 5.16 -58.64
CA ALA A 90 -4.36 6.27 -59.42
C ALA A 90 -3.35 6.72 -60.48
#